data_AF-A0A074VDK0-F1
#
_entry.id   AF-A0A074VDK0-F1
#
_cell.length_a   1.000
_cell.length_b   1.000
_cell.length_c   1.000
_cell.angle_alpha   90.00
_cell.angle_beta   90.00
_cell.angle_gamma   90.00
#
_symmetry.space_group_name_H-M   'P 1'
#
loop_
_entity.id
_entity.type
_entity.pdbx_description
1 polymer ?
#
loop_
_entity_poly.entity_id
_entity_poly.type
_entity_poly.pdbx_seq_one_letter_code
_entity_poly.pdbx_strand_id
1 'polypeptide(L)'
;MSSESAPFCPRRPNLREILANTAPAPWTLAAFMAYLSNNHCLETLEFTMDAGRYKKHFHRMMNKAPVPGQPTEHDANYVKELWTRLMEAYIQPNGSREVNLPSQVRDPILGHVPANTLPPEPSVLEPAVSKTYELMEESVLVPFLNSVYPQSPVPVSPYY
;
A
#
# COMPACT_ATOMS: atom_id res chain seq x y z
N MET A 1 -31.67 -40.05 2.83
CA MET A 1 -30.40 -39.52 2.28
C MET A 1 -30.65 -38.09 1.83
N SER A 2 -29.75 -37.20 2.23
CA SER A 2 -29.46 -35.83 1.75
C SER A 2 -29.27 -34.90 2.95
N SER A 3 -28.08 -34.96 3.53
CA SER A 3 -27.55 -33.90 4.38
C SER A 3 -27.14 -32.75 3.46
N GLU A 4 -27.96 -31.72 3.35
CA GLU A 4 -27.55 -30.43 2.79
C GLU A 4 -26.44 -29.89 3.68
N SER A 5 -25.19 -30.06 3.24
CA SER A 5 -24.06 -29.33 3.77
C SER A 5 -24.33 -27.84 3.56
N ALA A 6 -24.59 -27.12 4.65
CA ALA A 6 -24.70 -25.66 4.62
C ALA A 6 -23.53 -25.10 3.80
N PRO A 7 -23.75 -24.13 2.90
CA PRO A 7 -22.67 -23.56 2.11
C PRO A 7 -21.64 -23.00 3.08
N PHE A 8 -20.43 -23.59 3.07
CA PHE A 8 -19.30 -23.10 3.83
C PHE A 8 -19.12 -21.64 3.44
N CYS A 9 -19.46 -20.72 4.34
CA CYS A 9 -19.21 -19.30 4.13
C CYS A 9 -17.72 -19.11 4.44
N PRO A 10 -16.84 -18.92 3.43
CA PRO A 10 -15.42 -18.80 3.70
C PRO A 10 -15.19 -17.59 4.59
N ARG A 11 -14.36 -17.77 5.63
CA ARG A 11 -13.98 -16.67 6.54
C ARG A 11 -13.48 -15.50 5.70
N ARG A 12 -14.02 -14.31 5.94
CA ARG A 12 -13.54 -13.08 5.29
C ARG A 12 -12.05 -12.88 5.57
N PRO A 13 -11.20 -12.72 4.54
CA PRO A 13 -9.77 -12.53 4.71
C PRO A 13 -9.45 -11.16 5.29
N ASN A 14 -8.26 -11.03 5.89
CA ASN A 14 -7.71 -9.73 6.26
C ASN A 14 -6.90 -9.11 5.10
N LEU A 15 -6.52 -7.84 5.23
CA LEU A 15 -5.76 -7.12 4.19
C LEU A 15 -4.44 -7.85 3.86
N ARG A 16 -3.71 -8.33 4.87
CA ARG A 16 -2.44 -9.05 4.67
C ARG A 16 -2.61 -10.29 3.79
N GLU A 17 -3.67 -11.07 3.99
CA GLU A 17 -3.94 -12.29 3.21
C GLU A 17 -4.24 -11.97 1.74
N ILE A 18 -4.99 -10.89 1.50
CA ILE A 18 -5.31 -10.38 0.17
C ILE A 18 -4.03 -9.89 -0.52
N LEU A 19 -3.24 -9.05 0.15
CA LEU A 19 -1.99 -8.49 -0.38
C LEU A 19 -0.91 -9.55 -0.65
N ALA A 20 -0.87 -10.61 0.16
CA ALA A 20 0.00 -11.77 -0.07
C ALA A 20 -0.55 -12.72 -1.15
N ASN A 21 -1.73 -12.44 -1.72
CA ASN A 21 -2.44 -13.30 -2.66
C ASN A 21 -2.64 -14.74 -2.14
N THR A 22 -2.92 -14.86 -0.84
CA THR A 22 -3.20 -16.14 -0.14
C THR A 22 -4.67 -16.29 0.22
N ALA A 23 -5.45 -15.21 0.12
CA ALA A 23 -6.89 -15.24 0.28
C ALA A 23 -7.57 -16.06 -0.84
N PRO A 24 -8.60 -16.86 -0.52
CA PRO A 24 -9.33 -17.63 -1.52
C PRO A 24 -10.16 -16.72 -2.42
N ALA A 25 -10.52 -17.22 -3.60
CA ALA A 25 -11.56 -16.62 -4.41
C ALA A 25 -12.87 -16.50 -3.57
N PRO A 26 -13.59 -15.37 -3.68
CA PRO A 26 -13.43 -14.30 -4.68
C PRO A 26 -12.54 -13.11 -4.24
N TRP A 27 -11.91 -13.15 -3.06
CA TRP A 27 -11.14 -12.03 -2.48
C TRP A 27 -9.64 -12.07 -2.82
N THR A 28 -9.31 -12.24 -4.09
CA THR A 28 -7.90 -12.32 -4.54
C THR A 28 -7.25 -10.94 -4.61
N LEU A 29 -5.91 -10.89 -4.71
CA LEU A 29 -5.19 -9.63 -4.94
C LEU A 29 -5.68 -8.94 -6.22
N ALA A 30 -5.92 -9.71 -7.28
CA ALA A 30 -6.43 -9.18 -8.55
C ALA A 30 -7.81 -8.53 -8.39
N ALA A 31 -8.72 -9.17 -7.64
CA ALA A 31 -10.03 -8.59 -7.34
C ALA A 31 -9.92 -7.30 -6.53
N PHE A 32 -9.01 -7.26 -5.55
CA PHE A 32 -8.77 -6.06 -4.74
C PHE A 32 -8.18 -4.90 -5.57
N MET A 33 -7.21 -5.17 -6.45
CA MET A 33 -6.67 -4.16 -7.37
C MET A 33 -7.74 -3.61 -8.32
N ALA A 34 -8.60 -4.48 -8.87
CA ALA A 34 -9.71 -4.05 -9.71
C ALA A 34 -10.70 -3.17 -8.94
N TYR A 35 -11.01 -3.53 -7.69
CA TYR A 35 -11.85 -2.73 -6.82
C TYR A 35 -11.25 -1.34 -6.56
N LEU A 36 -9.97 -1.27 -6.16
CA LEU A 36 -9.27 -0.01 -5.94
C LEU A 36 -9.27 0.88 -7.19
N SER A 37 -9.03 0.30 -8.36
CA SER A 37 -9.05 1.02 -9.63
C SER A 37 -10.42 1.63 -9.93
N ASN A 38 -11.49 0.86 -9.75
CA ASN A 38 -12.86 1.34 -9.98
C ASN A 38 -13.32 2.41 -8.99
N ASN A 39 -12.71 2.46 -7.80
CA ASN A 39 -13.03 3.44 -6.76
C ASN A 39 -12.03 4.60 -6.70
N HIS A 40 -11.11 4.71 -7.67
CA HIS A 40 -10.07 5.75 -7.70
C HIS A 40 -9.21 5.79 -6.43
N CYS A 41 -8.82 4.62 -5.91
CA CYS A 41 -7.96 4.49 -4.72
C CYS A 41 -6.70 3.64 -4.99
N LEU A 42 -6.40 3.34 -6.26
CA LEU A 42 -5.30 2.44 -6.63
C LEU A 42 -3.93 2.99 -6.22
N GLU A 43 -3.78 4.30 -6.20
CA GLU A 43 -2.57 5.02 -5.80
C GLU A 43 -2.12 4.66 -4.38
N THR A 44 -3.04 4.30 -3.48
CA THR A 44 -2.71 3.83 -2.12
C THR A 44 -1.89 2.55 -2.14
N LEU A 45 -2.26 1.58 -2.98
CA LEU A 45 -1.54 0.32 -3.12
C LEU A 45 -0.23 0.54 -3.89
N GLU A 46 -0.28 1.29 -4.99
CA GLU A 46 0.89 1.58 -5.82
C GLU A 46 1.99 2.32 -5.03
N PHE A 47 1.62 3.27 -4.17
CA PHE A 47 2.55 3.94 -3.27
C PHE A 47 3.32 2.94 -2.39
N THR A 48 2.63 2.00 -1.74
CA THR A 48 3.31 1.00 -0.89
C THR A 48 4.26 0.10 -1.67
N MET A 49 3.88 -0.27 -2.90
CA MET A 49 4.72 -1.07 -3.79
C MET A 49 5.96 -0.31 -4.25
N ASP A 50 5.80 0.94 -4.67
CA ASP A 50 6.88 1.78 -5.15
C ASP A 50 7.83 2.20 -4.01
N ALA A 51 7.32 2.45 -2.81
CA ALA A 51 8.14 2.66 -1.61
C ALA A 51 8.97 1.41 -1.28
N GLY A 52 8.38 0.22 -1.42
CA GLY A 52 9.10 -1.05 -1.29
C GLY A 52 10.19 -1.24 -2.36
N ARG A 53 9.92 -0.84 -3.61
CA ARG A 53 10.94 -0.84 -4.69
C ARG A 53 12.07 0.14 -4.38
N TYR A 54 11.75 1.36 -3.95
CA TYR A 54 12.74 2.34 -3.51
C TYR A 54 13.65 1.75 -2.43
N LYS A 55 13.07 1.18 -1.36
CA LYS A 55 13.82 0.51 -0.28
C LYS A 55 14.78 -0.55 -0.83
N LYS A 56 14.33 -1.42 -1.75
CA LYS A 56 15.19 -2.45 -2.36
C LYS A 56 16.34 -1.85 -3.18
N HIS A 57 16.08 -0.80 -3.95
CA HIS A 57 17.09 -0.17 -4.80
C HIS A 57 18.11 0.61 -3.97
N PHE A 58 17.67 1.30 -2.91
CA PHE A 58 18.54 1.97 -1.93
C PHE A 58 19.52 0.99 -1.28
N HIS A 59 19.03 -0.10 -0.69
CA HIS A 59 19.90 -1.11 -0.06
C HIS A 59 20.87 -1.73 -1.06
N ARG A 60 20.41 -2.01 -2.29
CA ARG A 60 21.28 -2.55 -3.33
C ARG A 60 22.38 -1.57 -3.73
N MET A 61 22.08 -0.28 -3.83
CA MET A 61 23.06 0.77 -4.06
C MET A 61 24.10 0.81 -2.93
N MET A 62 23.66 0.84 -1.67
CA MET A 62 24.57 0.88 -0.52
C MET A 62 25.45 -0.36 -0.42
N ASN A 63 24.90 -1.56 -0.70
CA ASN A 63 25.64 -2.81 -0.65
C ASN A 63 26.65 -2.97 -1.81
N LYS A 64 26.43 -2.28 -2.93
CA LYS A 64 27.32 -2.29 -4.10
C LYS A 64 28.35 -1.16 -4.07
N ALA A 65 28.30 -0.30 -3.07
CA ALA A 65 29.20 0.84 -2.95
C ALA A 65 30.67 0.38 -2.95
N PRO A 66 31.55 0.97 -3.80
CA PRO A 66 32.97 0.61 -3.82
C PRO A 66 33.66 0.85 -2.48
N VAL A 67 33.22 1.86 -1.74
CA VAL A 67 33.63 2.18 -0.38
C VAL A 67 32.36 2.21 0.48
N PRO A 68 32.37 1.63 1.71
CA PRO A 68 31.20 1.62 2.59
C PRO A 68 30.59 3.01 2.76
N GLY A 69 29.30 3.13 2.45
CA GLY A 69 28.57 4.40 2.54
C GLY A 69 28.80 5.37 1.39
N GLN A 70 29.61 5.02 0.38
CA GLN A 70 29.93 5.87 -0.76
C GLN A 70 29.56 5.17 -2.07
N PRO A 71 28.27 5.16 -2.46
CA PRO A 71 27.85 4.61 -3.74
C PRO A 71 28.39 5.43 -4.91
N THR A 72 28.37 4.84 -6.11
CA THR A 72 28.71 5.57 -7.32
C THR A 72 27.70 6.69 -7.58
N GLU A 73 28.13 7.77 -8.25
CA GLU A 73 27.24 8.86 -8.63
C GLU A 73 26.07 8.37 -9.51
N HIS A 74 26.35 7.42 -10.41
CA HIS A 74 25.34 6.81 -11.26
C HIS A 74 24.25 6.10 -10.45
N ASP A 75 24.64 5.23 -9.51
CA ASP A 75 23.67 4.51 -8.67
C ASP A 75 22.89 5.47 -7.75
N ALA A 76 23.59 6.45 -7.18
CA ALA A 76 22.97 7.47 -6.32
C ALA A 76 21.92 8.29 -7.08
N ASN A 77 22.25 8.78 -8.28
CA ASN A 77 21.33 9.56 -9.11
C ASN A 77 20.10 8.75 -9.51
N TYR A 78 20.27 7.48 -9.89
CA TYR A 78 19.14 6.61 -10.18
C TYR A 78 18.19 6.45 -8.99
N VAL A 79 18.72 6.27 -7.77
CA VAL A 79 17.88 6.14 -6.57
C VAL A 79 17.24 7.47 -6.18
N LYS A 80 17.92 8.61 -6.40
CA LYS A 80 17.31 9.95 -6.25
C LYS A 80 16.12 10.15 -7.18
N GLU A 81 16.22 9.73 -8.44
CA GLU A 81 15.10 9.81 -9.38
C GLU A 81 13.90 8.97 -8.94
N LEU A 82 14.12 7.83 -8.28
CA LEU A 82 13.03 7.05 -7.68
C LEU A 82 12.39 7.81 -6.51
N TRP A 83 13.19 8.45 -5.66
CA TRP A 83 12.69 9.31 -4.58
C TRP A 83 11.83 10.44 -5.13
N THR A 84 12.36 11.21 -6.10
CA THR A 84 11.64 12.33 -6.72
C THR A 84 10.30 11.88 -7.31
N ARG A 85 10.28 10.76 -8.04
CA ARG A 85 9.03 10.20 -8.59
C ARG A 85 8.03 9.80 -7.52
N LEU A 86 8.48 9.21 -6.40
CA LEU A 86 7.61 8.91 -5.27
C LEU A 86 7.00 10.18 -4.67
N MET A 87 7.83 11.20 -4.47
CA MET A 87 7.40 12.47 -3.90
C MET A 87 6.37 13.18 -4.78
N GLU A 88 6.68 13.35 -6.06
CA GLU A 88 5.81 14.02 -7.03
C GLU A 88 4.49 13.29 -7.25
N ALA A 89 4.52 11.95 -7.30
CA ALA A 89 3.31 11.17 -7.54
C ALA A 89 2.40 11.11 -6.31
N TYR A 90 2.94 10.83 -5.13
CA TYR A 90 2.14 10.37 -4.01
C TYR A 90 2.15 11.27 -2.78
N ILE A 91 3.15 12.15 -2.61
CA ILE A 91 3.35 12.88 -1.34
C ILE A 91 3.17 14.39 -1.51
N GLN A 92 3.47 14.96 -2.68
CA GLN A 92 3.27 16.38 -2.93
C GLN A 92 1.78 16.75 -2.82
N PRO A 93 1.45 17.85 -2.11
CA PRO A 93 0.08 18.26 -1.94
C PRO A 93 -0.55 18.67 -3.27
N ASN A 94 -1.83 18.35 -3.44
CA ASN A 94 -2.63 18.59 -4.63
C ASN A 94 -2.19 17.76 -5.86
N GLY A 95 -1.41 16.70 -5.66
CA GLY A 95 -1.10 15.74 -6.70
C GLY A 95 -2.32 14.90 -7.08
N SER A 96 -2.45 14.54 -8.36
CA SER A 96 -3.56 13.70 -8.84
C SER A 96 -3.55 12.26 -8.27
N ARG A 97 -2.41 11.85 -7.71
CA ARG A 97 -2.20 10.53 -7.08
C ARG A 97 -1.72 10.69 -5.62
N GLU A 98 -1.92 11.87 -5.02
CA GLU A 98 -1.58 12.12 -3.61
C GLU A 98 -2.29 11.10 -2.73
N VAL A 99 -1.54 10.36 -1.91
CA VAL A 99 -2.13 9.49 -0.91
C VAL A 99 -2.65 10.32 0.27
N ASN A 100 -3.82 9.97 0.79
CA ASN A 100 -4.49 10.70 1.86
C ASN A 100 -3.74 10.55 3.21
N LEU A 101 -2.65 11.28 3.40
CA LEU A 101 -1.85 11.26 4.62
C LEU A 101 -2.16 12.48 5.49
N PRO A 102 -2.23 12.33 6.83
CA PRO A 102 -2.29 13.48 7.71
C PRO A 102 -1.00 14.29 7.62
N SER A 103 -1.08 15.61 7.71
CA SER A 103 0.07 16.53 7.56
C SER A 103 1.24 16.17 8.48
N GLN A 104 0.95 15.71 9.71
CA GLN A 104 1.97 15.27 10.67
C GLN A 104 2.84 14.09 10.19
N VAL A 105 2.34 13.29 9.24
CA VAL A 105 3.08 12.20 8.61
C VAL A 105 3.71 12.67 7.30
N ARG A 106 3.00 13.49 6.51
CA ARG A 106 3.45 13.95 5.19
C ARG A 106 4.56 14.99 5.26
N ASP A 107 4.39 16.02 6.08
CA ASP A 107 5.24 17.22 6.07
C ASP A 107 6.70 16.93 6.45
N PRO A 108 7.02 16.00 7.39
CA PRO A 108 8.39 15.58 7.63
C PRO A 108 9.09 15.00 6.38
N ILE A 109 8.35 14.30 5.51
CA ILE A 109 8.87 13.68 4.29
C ILE A 109 9.21 14.76 3.26
N LEU A 110 8.36 15.80 3.14
CA LEU A 110 8.56 16.92 2.21
C LEU A 110 9.87 17.71 2.49
N GLY A 111 10.40 17.64 3.71
CA GLY A 111 11.69 18.27 4.06
C GLY A 111 12.92 17.61 3.44
N HIS A 112 12.79 16.42 2.84
CA HIS A 112 13.92 15.66 2.30
C HIS A 112 14.13 15.90 0.79
N VAL A 113 15.04 16.83 0.47
CA VAL A 113 15.43 17.18 -0.91
C VAL A 113 16.86 16.72 -1.21
N PRO A 114 17.09 15.73 -2.10
CA PRO A 114 18.39 15.09 -2.26
C PRO A 114 19.36 15.79 -3.25
N ALA A 115 19.31 17.12 -3.37
CA ALA A 115 20.05 17.85 -4.42
C ALA A 115 21.56 17.52 -4.43
N ASN A 116 22.26 17.77 -3.32
CA ASN A 116 23.71 17.54 -3.21
C ASN A 116 24.09 16.47 -2.17
N THR A 117 23.13 15.64 -1.76
CA THR A 117 23.31 14.61 -0.72
C THR A 117 22.98 13.23 -1.27
N LEU A 118 23.19 12.17 -0.48
CA LEU A 118 22.65 10.86 -0.81
C LEU A 118 21.11 10.89 -0.84
N PRO A 119 20.46 9.99 -1.60
CA PRO A 119 19.01 9.84 -1.51
C PRO A 119 18.58 9.54 -0.05
N PRO A 120 17.37 9.93 0.38
CA PRO A 120 16.96 9.77 1.78
C PRO A 120 16.85 8.31 2.22
N GLU A 121 17.11 8.01 3.49
CA GLU A 121 16.95 6.65 4.00
C GLU A 121 15.50 6.14 3.83
N PRO A 122 15.28 4.86 3.45
CA PRO A 122 13.92 4.34 3.26
C PRO A 122 13.03 4.41 4.51
N SER A 123 13.62 4.47 5.71
CA SER A 123 12.89 4.63 6.97
C SER A 123 12.09 5.93 7.03
N VAL A 124 12.46 6.95 6.24
CA VAL A 124 11.70 8.21 6.13
C VAL A 124 10.28 7.95 5.61
N LEU A 125 10.07 6.95 4.77
CA LEU A 125 8.75 6.61 4.21
C LEU A 125 7.95 5.64 5.09
N GLU A 126 8.56 5.02 6.11
CA GLU A 126 7.90 3.98 6.91
C GLU A 126 6.62 4.47 7.63
N PRO A 127 6.59 5.68 8.22
CA PRO A 127 5.36 6.21 8.80
C PRO A 127 4.24 6.40 7.77
N ALA A 128 4.56 6.89 6.57
CA ALA A 128 3.59 7.05 5.49
C ALA A 128 3.07 5.70 5.00
N VAL A 129 3.96 4.73 4.74
CA VAL A 129 3.57 3.38 4.32
C VAL A 129 2.67 2.72 5.36
N SER A 130 3.02 2.81 6.65
CA SER A 130 2.19 2.29 7.74
C SER A 130 0.82 2.95 7.77
N LYS A 131 0.76 4.27 7.61
CA LYS A 131 -0.50 5.01 7.62
C LYS A 131 -1.38 4.67 6.42
N THR A 132 -0.79 4.45 5.25
CA THR A 132 -1.52 4.01 4.07
C THR A 132 -2.13 2.61 4.27
N TYR A 133 -1.41 1.67 4.91
CA TYR A 133 -1.99 0.37 5.28
C TYR A 133 -3.15 0.49 6.27
N GLU A 134 -3.00 1.31 7.31
CA GLU A 134 -4.07 1.60 8.27
C GLU A 134 -5.32 2.13 7.55
N LEU A 135 -5.16 3.11 6.66
CA LEU A 135 -6.27 3.67 5.89
C LEU A 135 -6.93 2.65 4.95
N MET A 136 -6.15 1.77 4.31
CA MET A 136 -6.71 0.67 3.52
C MET A 136 -7.54 -0.29 4.38
N GLU A 137 -7.11 -0.60 5.60
CA GLU A 137 -7.86 -1.45 6.53
C GLU A 137 -9.15 -0.78 7.00
N GLU A 138 -9.07 0.48 7.40
CA GLU A 138 -10.21 1.22 7.98
C GLU A 138 -11.27 1.61 6.94
N SER A 139 -10.84 2.02 5.75
CA SER A 139 -11.72 2.67 4.78
C SER A 139 -12.00 1.87 3.52
N VAL A 140 -11.17 0.89 3.15
CA VAL A 140 -11.29 0.16 1.88
C VAL A 140 -11.67 -1.31 2.07
N LEU A 141 -11.08 -1.97 3.07
CA LEU A 141 -11.18 -3.42 3.22
C LEU A 141 -12.63 -3.91 3.37
N VAL A 142 -13.39 -3.34 4.31
CA VAL A 142 -14.78 -3.77 4.55
C VAL A 142 -15.69 -3.50 3.35
N PRO A 143 -15.67 -2.32 2.72
CA PRO A 143 -16.38 -2.06 1.46
C PRO A 143 -16.05 -3.06 0.35
N PHE A 144 -14.77 -3.39 0.15
CA PHE A 144 -14.36 -4.42 -0.82
C PHE A 144 -14.94 -5.79 -0.47
N LEU A 145 -14.82 -6.24 0.78
CA LEU A 145 -15.35 -7.53 1.21
C LEU A 145 -16.87 -7.63 0.97
N ASN A 146 -17.58 -6.53 1.21
CA ASN A 146 -19.03 -6.41 0.98
C ASN A 146 -19.40 -6.34 -0.50
N SER A 147 -18.59 -5.71 -1.36
CA SER A 147 -18.90 -5.60 -2.78
C SER A 147 -18.83 -6.94 -3.51
N VAL A 148 -17.98 -7.85 -3.01
CA VAL A 148 -17.77 -9.17 -3.60
C VAL A 148 -18.69 -10.23 -2.98
N TYR A 149 -18.93 -10.14 -1.67
CA TYR A 149 -19.84 -11.04 -0.96
C TYR A 149 -20.63 -10.27 0.10
N PRO A 150 -21.81 -9.74 -0.24
CA PRO A 150 -22.65 -9.01 0.70
C PRO A 150 -23.04 -9.92 1.87
N GLN A 151 -22.76 -9.51 3.10
CA GLN A 151 -23.41 -10.13 4.25
C GLN A 151 -24.85 -9.61 4.26
N SER A 152 -25.82 -10.49 4.01
CA SER A 152 -27.22 -10.14 4.26
C SER A 152 -27.36 -9.82 5.75
N PRO A 153 -28.01 -8.70 6.13
CA PRO A 153 -28.34 -8.48 7.53
C PRO A 153 -29.15 -9.67 8.00
N VAL A 154 -28.67 -10.36 9.04
CA VAL A 154 -29.42 -11.44 9.68
C VAL A 154 -30.74 -10.81 10.14
N PRO A 155 -31.92 -11.26 9.69
CA PRO A 155 -33.16 -10.75 10.24
C PRO A 155 -33.16 -11.06 11.72
N VAL A 156 -33.14 -10.02 12.56
CA VAL A 156 -33.40 -10.14 13.99
C VAL A 156 -34.80 -10.72 14.09
N SER A 157 -34.90 -11.99 14.49
CA SER A 157 -36.18 -12.67 14.62
C SER A 157 -37.02 -11.89 15.64
N PRO A 158 -38.21 -11.39 15.27
CA PRO A 158 -39.01 -10.53 16.15
C PRO A 158 -39.81 -11.32 17.20
N TYR A 159 -39.38 -12.51 17.59
CA TYR A 159 -40.08 -13.28 18.62
C TYR A 159 -39.56 -12.93 20.03
N TYR A 160 -40.20 -11.92 20.62
CA TYR A 160 -40.55 -11.85 22.04
C TYR A 160 -41.98 -11.30 22.16
#